data_AF-A0A672Y530-F1
#
_entry.id   AF-A0A672Y530-F1
#
_cell.length_a   1.000
_cell.length_b   1.000
_cell.length_c   1.000
_cell.angle_alpha   90.00
_cell.angle_beta   90.00
_cell.angle_gamma   90.00
#
_symmetry.space_group_name_H-M   'P 1'
#
loop_
_entity.id
_entity.type
_entity.pdbx_description
1 polymer ?
#
loop_
_entity_poly.entity_id
_entity_poly.type
_entity_poly.pdbx_seq_one_letter_code
_entity_poly.pdbx_strand_id
1 'polypeptide(L)'
;TAEPVLLSLCLCSDPAGVRLVGQQNRCAGTLEIQHQGQWRPVGDRNKLWNLKSGSAVCQYLDCGSAVSVKRTDDSTFRPVWSVSVPCVKLTSGPRDCVGLDEPNYHFSGVDVVCSDLLPQPNISLSDGVFGVYQQGFWVLVDSDFTITCSVQPQYPGGSFQLISDTKKPLNLTLPAVNHSAHFLLSSMGYAHRGNYTCVYHVDVYNHSFSSSQSPALYLTVGG
;
A
#
# COMPACT_ATOMS: atom_id res chain seq x y z
N THR A 1 29.77 15.24 -34.96
CA THR A 1 28.46 15.82 -34.63
C THR A 1 27.90 15.04 -33.47
N ALA A 2 27.88 15.64 -32.29
CA ALA A 2 27.48 15.00 -31.04
C ALA A 2 26.04 15.41 -30.70
N GLU A 3 25.18 14.42 -30.49
CA GLU A 3 23.84 14.53 -29.91
C GLU A 3 23.95 14.86 -28.42
N PRO A 4 23.19 15.82 -27.86
CA PRO A 4 23.12 15.99 -26.43
C PRO A 4 22.05 15.06 -25.85
N VAL A 5 22.50 14.14 -25.01
CA VAL A 5 21.67 13.37 -24.07
C VAL A 5 21.11 14.35 -23.04
N LEU A 6 19.83 14.70 -23.15
CA LEU A 6 19.13 15.45 -22.10
C LEU A 6 18.64 14.46 -21.05
N LEU A 7 19.29 14.51 -19.88
CA LEU A 7 18.95 13.75 -18.68
C LEU A 7 17.44 13.84 -18.36
N SER A 8 16.79 12.67 -18.32
CA SER A 8 15.47 12.49 -17.73
C SER A 8 15.51 12.83 -16.24
N LEU A 9 15.10 14.04 -15.89
CA LEU A 9 14.66 14.34 -14.53
C LEU A 9 13.35 13.58 -14.31
N CYS A 10 13.40 12.56 -13.46
CA CYS A 10 12.22 11.89 -12.94
C CYS A 10 11.47 12.86 -12.03
N LEU A 11 10.68 13.77 -12.61
CA LEU A 11 9.62 14.45 -11.91
C LEU A 11 8.60 13.37 -11.55
N CYS A 12 8.61 12.90 -10.31
CA CYS A 12 7.40 12.33 -9.72
C CYS A 12 6.36 13.45 -9.77
N SER A 13 5.59 13.48 -10.86
CA SER A 13 4.51 14.43 -11.07
C SER A 13 3.59 14.33 -9.87
N ASP A 14 3.59 15.35 -9.03
CA ASP A 14 2.48 15.56 -8.10
C ASP A 14 1.22 15.54 -8.98
N PRO A 15 0.29 14.59 -8.78
CA PRO A 15 -0.84 14.39 -9.67
C PRO A 15 -1.61 15.70 -9.81
N ALA A 16 -1.75 16.16 -11.05
CA ALA A 16 -1.99 17.54 -11.48
C ALA A 16 -3.04 18.35 -10.69
N GLY A 17 -2.70 18.78 -9.47
CA GLY A 17 -3.55 19.57 -8.58
C GLY A 17 -4.47 18.78 -7.63
N VAL A 18 -4.11 17.58 -7.19
CA VAL A 18 -4.83 16.85 -6.11
C VAL A 18 -3.83 16.27 -5.11
N ARG A 19 -4.10 16.38 -3.79
CA ARG A 19 -3.24 15.84 -2.74
C ARG A 19 -4.00 15.47 -1.46
N LEU A 20 -3.38 14.65 -0.62
CA LEU A 20 -3.82 14.38 0.76
C LEU A 20 -2.84 15.05 1.74
N VAL A 21 -3.34 15.85 2.68
CA VAL A 21 -2.52 16.62 3.64
C VAL A 21 -2.81 16.26 5.10
N GLY A 22 -1.85 16.53 5.97
CA GLY A 22 -2.04 16.45 7.43
C GLY A 22 -1.74 15.09 8.05
N GLN A 23 -1.24 14.12 7.29
CA GLN A 23 -0.74 12.83 7.81
C GLN A 23 0.70 12.57 7.35
N GLN A 24 1.36 11.57 7.95
CA GLN A 24 2.77 11.25 7.71
C GLN A 24 3.02 10.57 6.35
N ASN A 25 1.98 10.05 5.69
CA ASN A 25 2.04 9.38 4.39
C ASN A 25 1.23 10.19 3.35
N ARG A 26 1.77 10.34 2.13
CA ARG A 26 1.11 10.98 0.97
C ARG A 26 -0.24 10.34 0.58
N CYS A 27 -0.47 9.09 1.00
CA CYS A 27 -1.67 8.31 0.70
C CYS A 27 -2.73 8.35 1.82
N ALA A 28 -2.62 9.29 2.77
CA ALA A 28 -3.62 9.52 3.80
C ALA A 28 -3.74 11.00 4.15
N GLY A 29 -4.95 11.45 4.49
CA GLY A 29 -5.19 12.78 5.04
C GLY A 29 -6.35 13.51 4.38
N THR A 30 -6.41 14.82 4.62
CA THR A 30 -7.46 15.70 4.09
C THR A 30 -7.26 15.91 2.60
N LEU A 31 -8.31 15.66 1.82
CA LEU A 31 -8.33 15.85 0.38
C LEU A 31 -8.35 17.34 0.03
N GLU A 32 -7.29 17.79 -0.63
CA GLU A 32 -7.18 19.14 -1.20
C GLU A 32 -7.05 19.08 -2.72
N ILE A 33 -7.62 20.08 -3.38
CA ILE A 33 -7.53 20.26 -4.84
C ILE A 33 -6.98 21.66 -5.14
N GLN A 34 -6.12 21.75 -6.15
CA GLN A 34 -5.66 23.01 -6.73
C GLN A 34 -6.59 23.42 -7.86
N HIS A 35 -7.34 24.50 -7.65
CA HIS A 35 -8.19 25.10 -8.67
C HIS A 35 -7.93 26.61 -8.68
N GLN A 36 -7.74 27.20 -9.87
CA GLN A 36 -7.43 28.63 -10.03
C GLN A 36 -6.24 29.13 -9.19
N GLY A 37 -5.18 28.32 -9.11
CA GLY A 37 -3.97 28.66 -8.36
C GLY A 37 -4.10 28.57 -6.83
N GLN A 38 -5.26 28.14 -6.30
CA GLN A 38 -5.47 28.00 -4.86
C GLN A 38 -5.71 26.54 -4.47
N TRP A 39 -5.03 26.11 -3.41
CA TRP A 39 -5.31 24.86 -2.73
C TRP A 39 -6.40 25.09 -1.69
N ARG A 40 -7.45 24.28 -1.75
CA ARG A 40 -8.50 24.26 -0.72
C ARG A 40 -8.94 22.82 -0.44
N PRO A 41 -9.38 22.53 0.79
CA PRO A 41 -9.97 21.25 1.12
C PRO A 41 -11.29 21.04 0.39
N VAL A 42 -11.61 19.78 0.11
CA VAL A 42 -12.90 19.39 -0.48
C VAL A 42 -13.95 19.30 0.62
N GLY A 43 -15.09 19.97 0.41
CA GLY A 43 -16.23 19.90 1.31
C GLY A 43 -17.15 18.71 1.03
N ASP A 44 -17.86 18.24 2.06
CA ASP A 44 -18.86 17.16 1.95
C ASP A 44 -20.20 17.56 2.59
N ARG A 45 -20.77 18.68 2.16
CA ARG A 45 -22.03 19.21 2.69
C ARG A 45 -23.15 18.17 2.70
N ASN A 46 -23.29 17.43 1.61
CA ASN A 46 -24.40 16.50 1.35
C ASN A 46 -24.11 15.05 1.74
N LYS A 47 -22.96 14.76 2.39
CA LYS A 47 -22.58 13.40 2.83
C LYS A 47 -22.58 12.38 1.68
N LEU A 48 -22.04 12.78 0.53
CA LEU A 48 -22.05 11.98 -0.70
C LEU A 48 -20.75 11.19 -0.89
N TRP A 49 -19.68 11.60 -0.20
CA TRP A 49 -18.39 10.93 -0.24
C TRP A 49 -18.47 9.54 0.38
N ASN A 50 -17.93 8.55 -0.34
CA ASN A 50 -17.95 7.14 0.04
C ASN A 50 -16.71 6.44 -0.49
N LEU A 51 -16.53 5.16 -0.14
CA LEU A 51 -15.38 4.37 -0.58
C LEU A 51 -15.20 4.37 -2.10
N LYS A 52 -16.28 4.41 -2.90
CA LYS A 52 -16.14 4.44 -4.37
C LYS A 52 -15.50 5.75 -4.87
N SER A 53 -15.91 6.90 -4.33
CA SER A 53 -15.28 8.18 -4.69
C SER A 53 -13.89 8.33 -4.10
N GLY A 54 -13.67 7.81 -2.89
CA GLY A 54 -12.33 7.70 -2.31
C GLY A 54 -11.40 6.86 -3.19
N SER A 55 -11.86 5.72 -3.71
CA SER A 55 -11.02 4.86 -4.55
C SER A 55 -10.62 5.55 -5.85
N ALA A 56 -11.49 6.36 -6.45
CA ALA A 56 -11.11 7.16 -7.61
C ALA A 56 -10.01 8.19 -7.27
N VAL A 57 -10.07 8.82 -6.09
CA VAL A 57 -9.00 9.70 -5.60
C VAL A 57 -7.71 8.92 -5.35
N CYS A 58 -7.78 7.79 -4.65
CA CYS A 58 -6.61 6.97 -4.36
C CYS A 58 -5.94 6.45 -5.64
N GLN A 59 -6.72 6.03 -6.63
CA GLN A 59 -6.19 5.60 -7.93
C GLN A 59 -5.55 6.77 -8.68
N TYR A 60 -6.17 7.95 -8.64
CA TYR A 60 -5.60 9.16 -9.25
C TYR A 60 -4.24 9.54 -8.65
N LEU A 61 -4.09 9.34 -7.35
CA LEU A 61 -2.86 9.66 -6.62
C LEU A 61 -1.76 8.59 -6.73
N ASP A 62 -2.02 7.50 -7.46
CA ASP A 62 -1.17 6.30 -7.44
C ASP A 62 -0.97 5.81 -6.00
N CYS A 63 -2.10 5.77 -5.29
CA CYS A 63 -2.25 5.35 -3.90
C CYS A 63 -3.25 4.17 -3.76
N GLY A 64 -3.57 3.46 -4.84
CA GLY A 64 -4.38 2.25 -4.76
C GLY A 64 -5.87 2.54 -4.60
N SER A 65 -6.56 1.81 -3.73
CA SER A 65 -8.00 1.94 -3.46
C SER A 65 -8.28 2.63 -2.13
N ALA A 66 -9.45 3.24 -1.95
CA ALA A 66 -9.79 3.81 -0.64
C ALA A 66 -10.13 2.72 0.38
N VAL A 67 -9.62 2.93 1.58
CA VAL A 67 -9.85 2.08 2.74
C VAL A 67 -10.69 2.79 3.79
N SER A 68 -10.60 4.12 3.82
CA SER A 68 -11.45 4.96 4.65
C SER A 68 -11.76 6.26 3.93
N VAL A 69 -13.01 6.71 4.06
CA VAL A 69 -13.44 8.04 3.65
C VAL A 69 -14.28 8.59 4.79
N LYS A 70 -13.80 9.65 5.42
CA LYS A 70 -14.45 10.26 6.59
C LYS A 70 -14.74 11.72 6.31
N ARG A 71 -15.91 12.15 6.76
CA ARG A 71 -16.21 13.57 6.87
C ARG A 71 -15.54 14.09 8.13
N THR A 72 -14.73 15.14 7.98
CA THR A 72 -14.19 15.92 9.08
C THR A 72 -15.04 17.16 9.27
N ASP A 73 -15.20 17.63 10.50
CA ASP A 73 -15.87 18.89 10.81
C ASP A 73 -14.89 19.75 11.63
N ASP A 74 -14.53 20.90 11.09
CA ASP A 74 -13.63 21.88 11.71
C ASP A 74 -14.42 22.85 12.60
N SER A 75 -13.75 23.48 13.55
CA SER A 75 -14.36 24.48 14.45
C SER A 75 -14.70 25.80 13.75
N THR A 76 -14.08 26.08 12.61
CA THR A 76 -14.23 27.35 11.88
C THR A 76 -14.63 27.13 10.43
N PHE A 77 -15.49 28.01 9.92
CA PHE A 77 -15.80 28.06 8.49
C PHE A 77 -14.53 28.43 7.71
N ARG A 78 -14.22 27.62 6.69
CA ARG A 78 -13.10 27.87 5.78
C ARG A 78 -13.57 27.75 4.33
N PRO A 79 -12.84 28.37 3.37
CA PRO A 79 -13.08 28.14 1.96
C PRO A 79 -12.86 26.67 1.60
N VAL A 80 -13.85 26.02 0.99
CA VAL A 80 -13.76 24.64 0.49
C VAL A 80 -14.11 24.57 -0.99
N TRP A 81 -13.62 23.52 -1.67
CA TRP A 81 -14.10 23.18 -3.00
C TRP A 81 -15.36 22.34 -2.92
N SER A 82 -16.36 22.72 -3.73
CA SER A 82 -17.51 21.87 -4.00
C SER A 82 -17.19 20.98 -5.19
N VAL A 83 -17.20 19.67 -4.97
CA VAL A 83 -16.82 18.67 -5.97
C VAL A 83 -18.01 17.76 -6.27
N SER A 84 -18.30 17.55 -7.55
CA SER A 84 -19.33 16.59 -7.98
C SER A 84 -18.84 15.16 -7.76
N VAL A 85 -19.32 14.52 -6.70
CA VAL A 85 -18.97 13.12 -6.38
C VAL A 85 -19.32 12.13 -7.50
N PRO A 86 -20.47 12.26 -8.21
CA PRO A 86 -20.73 11.43 -9.38
C PRO A 86 -19.70 11.62 -10.50
N CYS A 87 -19.22 12.85 -10.72
CA CYS A 87 -18.18 13.14 -11.71
C CYS A 87 -16.84 12.52 -11.33
N VAL A 88 -16.44 12.59 -10.06
CA VAL A 88 -15.16 12.00 -9.56
C VAL A 88 -15.07 10.51 -9.86
N LYS A 89 -16.22 9.82 -9.95
CA LYS A 89 -16.29 8.38 -10.28
C LYS A 89 -16.18 8.09 -11.78
N LEU A 90 -16.29 9.11 -12.64
CA LEU A 90 -16.35 8.99 -14.10
C LEU A 90 -15.11 9.54 -14.79
N THR A 91 -14.42 10.51 -14.19
CA THR A 91 -13.23 11.12 -14.76
C THR A 91 -11.96 10.48 -14.23
N SER A 92 -10.88 10.65 -14.99
CA SER A 92 -9.53 10.27 -14.56
C SER A 92 -8.90 11.33 -13.63
N GLY A 93 -9.67 12.25 -13.04
CA GLY A 93 -9.12 13.41 -12.35
C GLY A 93 -10.18 14.18 -11.52
N PRO A 94 -10.09 14.19 -10.18
CA PRO A 94 -11.04 14.91 -9.33
C PRO A 94 -11.08 16.43 -9.55
N ARG A 95 -9.99 17.01 -10.05
CA ARG A 95 -9.87 18.44 -10.34
C ARG A 95 -10.89 18.93 -11.38
N ASP A 96 -11.22 18.10 -12.36
CA ASP A 96 -12.17 18.44 -13.43
C ASP A 96 -13.63 18.46 -12.95
N CYS A 97 -13.87 17.98 -11.72
CA CYS A 97 -15.19 17.87 -11.12
C CYS A 97 -15.50 19.00 -10.12
N VAL A 98 -14.62 19.99 -10.01
CA VAL A 98 -14.82 21.19 -9.18
C VAL A 98 -15.92 22.04 -9.84
N GLY A 99 -16.97 22.36 -9.06
CA GLY A 99 -18.06 23.22 -9.53
C GLY A 99 -17.63 24.68 -9.70
N LEU A 100 -18.35 25.42 -10.55
CA LEU A 100 -18.02 26.81 -10.91
C LEU A 100 -18.13 27.77 -9.70
N ASP A 101 -16.96 28.26 -9.26
CA ASP A 101 -16.55 29.55 -8.68
C ASP A 101 -17.53 30.41 -7.85
N GLU A 102 -18.17 29.83 -6.83
CA GLU A 102 -18.57 30.61 -5.66
C GLU A 102 -17.80 30.12 -4.44
N PRO A 103 -17.25 31.02 -3.59
CA PRO A 103 -16.56 30.61 -2.38
C PRO A 103 -17.57 29.95 -1.43
N ASN A 104 -17.56 28.62 -1.44
CA ASN A 104 -18.31 27.84 -0.48
C ASN A 104 -17.53 27.84 0.84
N TYR A 105 -18.07 28.54 1.82
CA TYR A 105 -17.59 28.43 3.20
C TYR A 105 -18.28 27.26 3.86
N HIS A 106 -17.49 26.30 4.35
CA HIS A 106 -18.02 25.17 5.08
C HIS A 106 -17.06 24.78 6.20
N PHE A 107 -17.61 24.19 7.27
CA PHE A 107 -16.80 23.63 8.34
C PHE A 107 -16.34 22.20 8.01
N SER A 108 -16.98 21.53 7.07
CA SER A 108 -16.66 20.13 6.79
C SER A 108 -15.64 19.91 5.69
N GLY A 109 -14.77 18.91 5.88
CA GLY A 109 -13.81 18.40 4.92
C GLY A 109 -14.01 16.92 4.62
N VAL A 110 -13.13 16.37 3.78
CA VAL A 110 -13.07 14.94 3.47
C VAL A 110 -11.66 14.44 3.74
N ASP A 111 -11.55 13.49 4.64
CA ASP A 111 -10.34 12.71 4.83
C ASP A 111 -10.43 11.40 4.06
N VAL A 112 -9.38 11.09 3.31
CA VAL A 112 -9.25 9.84 2.57
C VAL A 112 -8.02 9.11 3.09
N VAL A 113 -8.19 7.83 3.35
CA VAL A 113 -7.09 6.90 3.59
C VAL A 113 -7.12 5.91 2.45
N CYS A 114 -5.98 5.73 1.79
CA CYS A 114 -5.81 4.84 0.66
C CYS A 114 -5.07 3.56 1.05
N SER A 115 -5.20 2.54 0.20
CA SER A 115 -4.65 1.21 0.42
C SER A 115 -3.18 1.10 0.06
N ASP A 116 -2.65 2.03 -0.75
CA ASP A 116 -1.27 1.91 -1.16
C ASP A 116 -0.27 2.45 -0.14
N LEU A 117 0.72 1.66 0.24
CA LEU A 117 0.81 0.20 0.13
C LEU A 117 1.63 -0.19 1.33
N LEU A 118 1.14 -1.16 2.10
CA LEU A 118 2.09 -1.97 2.86
C LEU A 118 3.13 -2.47 1.85
N PRO A 119 4.41 -2.12 2.03
CA PRO A 119 5.44 -2.47 1.08
C PRO A 119 5.43 -3.98 0.93
N GLN A 120 5.59 -4.46 -0.30
CA GLN A 120 5.68 -5.89 -0.55
C GLN A 120 6.75 -6.46 0.38
N PRO A 121 6.42 -7.51 1.16
CA PRO A 121 7.38 -8.06 2.11
C PRO A 121 8.52 -8.71 1.34
N ASN A 122 9.73 -8.50 1.83
CA ASN A 122 10.91 -9.24 1.39
C ASN A 122 10.89 -10.63 2.03
N ILE A 123 11.22 -11.64 1.23
CA ILE A 123 11.37 -13.02 1.66
C ILE A 123 12.81 -13.48 1.43
N SER A 124 13.42 -14.12 2.42
CA SER A 124 14.79 -14.62 2.33
C SER A 124 15.00 -15.85 3.22
N LEU A 125 16.08 -16.59 2.98
CA LEU A 125 16.61 -17.58 3.91
C LEU A 125 17.66 -16.92 4.83
N SER A 126 17.57 -17.15 6.14
CA SER A 126 18.51 -16.57 7.11
C SER A 126 19.45 -17.59 7.74
N ASP A 127 18.97 -18.81 8.01
CA ASP A 127 19.73 -19.86 8.71
C ASP A 127 19.51 -21.22 8.04
N GLY A 128 20.53 -22.07 8.05
CA GLY A 128 20.50 -23.43 7.52
C GLY A 128 21.68 -23.75 6.60
N VAL A 129 21.78 -25.02 6.20
CA VAL A 129 22.75 -25.45 5.16
C VAL A 129 22.05 -25.38 3.81
N PHE A 130 22.18 -24.23 3.16
CA PHE A 130 21.62 -23.98 1.85
C PHE A 130 22.65 -23.39 0.90
N GLY A 131 22.37 -23.46 -0.39
CA GLY A 131 23.08 -22.64 -1.37
C GLY A 131 22.19 -22.19 -2.50
N VAL A 132 22.76 -21.37 -3.37
CA VAL A 132 22.04 -20.73 -4.48
C VAL A 132 22.18 -21.60 -5.72
N TYR A 133 21.06 -21.96 -6.35
CA TYR A 133 21.05 -22.77 -7.58
C TYR A 133 20.18 -22.12 -8.65
N GLN A 134 20.80 -21.63 -9.72
CA GLN A 134 20.27 -21.02 -10.97
C GLN A 134 19.10 -19.99 -10.87
N GLN A 135 18.04 -20.25 -10.09
CA GLN A 135 16.88 -19.38 -9.82
C GLN A 135 16.14 -19.74 -8.50
N GLY A 136 16.78 -20.42 -7.57
CA GLY A 136 16.18 -20.76 -6.27
C GLY A 136 17.22 -21.17 -5.24
N PHE A 137 16.75 -21.70 -4.13
CA PHE A 137 17.59 -22.17 -3.03
C PHE A 137 17.52 -23.69 -2.93
N TRP A 138 18.66 -24.33 -2.69
CA TRP A 138 18.72 -25.75 -2.38
C TRP A 138 18.93 -25.93 -0.88
N VAL A 139 18.22 -26.87 -0.27
CA VAL A 139 18.33 -27.25 1.15
C VAL A 139 18.55 -28.75 1.29
N LEU A 140 19.34 -29.15 2.29
CA LEU A 140 19.58 -30.56 2.61
C LEU A 140 18.32 -31.24 3.16
N VAL A 141 18.12 -32.50 2.78
CA VAL A 141 17.10 -33.36 3.40
C VAL A 141 17.34 -33.45 4.91
N ASP A 142 16.26 -33.44 5.69
CA ASP A 142 16.27 -33.51 7.17
C ASP A 142 17.03 -32.38 7.88
N SER A 143 17.35 -31.31 7.14
CA SER A 143 17.88 -30.08 7.73
C SER A 143 16.76 -29.14 8.15
N ASP A 144 17.11 -28.25 9.08
CA ASP A 144 16.28 -27.16 9.54
C ASP A 144 16.74 -25.85 8.90
N PHE A 145 15.80 -24.99 8.53
CA PHE A 145 16.10 -23.64 8.06
C PHE A 145 15.03 -22.64 8.47
N THR A 146 15.41 -21.37 8.37
CA THR A 146 14.54 -20.25 8.69
C THR A 146 14.21 -19.45 7.45
N ILE A 147 12.92 -19.34 7.14
CA ILE A 147 12.41 -18.33 6.19
C ILE A 147 12.15 -17.06 6.98
N THR A 148 12.75 -15.98 6.52
CA THR A 148 12.52 -14.65 7.09
C THR A 148 11.66 -13.84 6.14
N CYS A 149 10.53 -13.33 6.66
CA CYS A 149 9.73 -12.30 6.01
C CYS A 149 10.03 -10.95 6.68
N SER A 150 10.17 -9.87 5.91
CA SER A 150 10.41 -8.53 6.47
C SER A 150 9.75 -7.44 5.64
N VAL A 151 9.46 -6.29 6.26
CA VAL A 151 8.94 -5.09 5.58
C VAL A 151 9.74 -3.85 5.97
N GLN A 152 9.69 -2.82 5.13
CA GLN A 152 10.19 -1.50 5.51
C GLN A 152 9.36 -0.97 6.71
N PRO A 153 9.98 -0.41 7.76
CA PRO A 153 9.26 0.19 8.89
C PRO A 153 8.33 1.31 8.44
N GLN A 154 7.01 1.06 8.55
CA GLN A 154 5.98 2.05 8.22
C GLN A 154 4.88 2.12 9.30
N TYR A 155 4.50 0.97 9.86
CA TYR A 155 3.52 0.88 10.93
C TYR A 155 4.06 -0.04 12.02
N PRO A 156 3.87 0.28 13.32
CA PRO A 156 4.31 -0.58 14.41
C PRO A 156 3.46 -1.85 14.48
N GLY A 157 4.09 -2.99 14.77
CA GLY A 157 3.40 -4.27 14.97
C GLY A 157 3.06 -4.99 13.67
N GLY A 158 1.89 -5.63 13.63
CA GLY A 158 1.43 -6.46 12.51
C GLY A 158 1.81 -7.94 12.62
N SER A 159 1.53 -8.70 11.57
CA SER A 159 1.85 -10.12 11.45
C SER A 159 2.20 -10.49 10.03
N PHE A 160 3.01 -11.54 9.87
CA PHE A 160 3.34 -12.11 8.59
C PHE A 160 2.66 -13.46 8.44
N GLN A 161 2.12 -13.72 7.26
CA GLN A 161 1.57 -14.99 6.84
C GLN A 161 2.49 -15.59 5.77
N LEU A 162 3.05 -16.77 6.06
CA LEU A 162 3.85 -17.57 5.13
C LEU A 162 2.96 -18.63 4.48
N ILE A 163 2.92 -18.61 3.15
CA ILE A 163 2.08 -19.50 2.34
C ILE A 163 3.00 -20.30 1.40
N SER A 164 2.71 -21.58 1.19
CA SER A 164 3.45 -22.41 0.22
C SER A 164 2.56 -23.20 -0.73
N ASP A 165 3.01 -23.37 -1.97
CA ASP A 165 2.32 -24.13 -3.03
C ASP A 165 2.89 -25.57 -3.21
N THR A 166 3.45 -26.10 -2.12
CA THR A 166 4.13 -27.41 -2.11
C THR A 166 3.15 -28.58 -2.03
N LYS A 167 3.65 -29.83 -2.10
CA LYS A 167 2.81 -31.03 -1.90
C LYS A 167 2.21 -31.10 -0.49
N LYS A 168 2.84 -30.44 0.49
CA LYS A 168 2.31 -30.28 1.85
C LYS A 168 2.20 -28.77 2.14
N PRO A 169 1.12 -28.13 1.67
CA PRO A 169 1.00 -26.68 1.72
C PRO A 169 1.05 -26.18 3.17
N LEU A 170 1.76 -25.07 3.36
CA LEU A 170 1.90 -24.39 4.64
C LEU A 170 1.09 -23.10 4.61
N ASN A 171 0.51 -22.76 5.76
CA ASN A 171 -0.16 -21.49 6.01
C ASN A 171 0.07 -21.12 7.48
N LEU A 172 1.21 -20.49 7.74
CA LEU A 172 1.67 -20.16 9.09
C LEU A 172 1.63 -18.65 9.28
N THR A 173 1.18 -18.18 10.44
CA THR A 173 1.16 -16.77 10.78
C THR A 173 1.97 -16.52 12.03
N LEU A 174 2.87 -15.53 11.99
CA LEU A 174 3.68 -15.10 13.12
C LEU A 174 3.58 -13.58 13.30
N PRO A 175 3.59 -13.08 14.56
CA PRO A 175 3.63 -11.65 14.81
C PRO A 175 4.94 -11.04 14.31
N ALA A 176 4.88 -9.79 13.83
CA ALA A 176 6.06 -9.05 13.45
C ALA A 176 6.82 -8.58 14.71
N VAL A 177 8.09 -8.95 14.80
CA VAL A 177 9.04 -8.48 15.80
C VAL A 177 10.12 -7.71 15.06
N ASN A 178 10.27 -6.42 15.38
CA ASN A 178 11.20 -5.53 14.66
C ASN A 178 10.98 -5.50 13.13
N HIS A 179 9.71 -5.48 12.71
CA HIS A 179 9.29 -5.47 11.29
C HIS A 179 9.70 -6.72 10.49
N SER A 180 10.05 -7.81 11.18
CA SER A 180 10.32 -9.13 10.59
C SER A 180 9.60 -10.25 11.34
N ALA A 181 9.48 -11.39 10.67
CA ALA A 181 9.08 -12.65 11.29
C ALA A 181 9.96 -13.78 10.74
N HIS A 182 10.33 -14.71 11.63
CA HIS A 182 11.25 -15.80 11.34
C HIS A 182 10.51 -17.13 11.52
N PHE A 183 10.32 -17.84 10.41
CA PHE A 183 9.60 -19.12 10.36
C PHE A 183 10.59 -20.26 10.31
N LEU A 184 10.72 -20.99 11.43
CA LEU A 184 11.52 -22.21 11.49
C LEU A 184 10.76 -23.37 10.85
N LEU A 185 11.35 -23.97 9.82
CA LEU A 185 10.85 -25.17 9.17
C LEU A 185 11.82 -26.33 9.46
N SER A 186 11.30 -27.37 10.12
CA SER A 186 12.10 -28.54 10.54
C SER A 186 11.80 -29.79 9.74
N SER A 187 12.79 -30.69 9.68
CA SER A 187 12.65 -32.03 9.07
C SER A 187 12.21 -31.98 7.59
N MET A 188 13.00 -31.27 6.79
CA MET A 188 12.65 -30.97 5.41
C MET A 188 12.75 -32.19 4.49
N GLY A 189 11.60 -32.75 4.15
CA GLY A 189 11.46 -33.76 3.10
C GLY A 189 11.11 -33.19 1.72
N TYR A 190 11.18 -34.03 0.68
CA TYR A 190 10.84 -33.70 -0.71
C TYR A 190 9.42 -33.13 -0.93
N ALA A 191 8.50 -33.35 0.01
CA ALA A 191 7.13 -32.82 -0.04
C ALA A 191 7.06 -31.29 0.10
N HIS A 192 8.10 -30.67 0.66
CA HIS A 192 8.18 -29.23 0.88
C HIS A 192 8.84 -28.48 -0.30
N ARG A 193 9.15 -29.16 -1.40
CA ARG A 193 9.63 -28.51 -2.62
C ARG A 193 8.52 -27.66 -3.26
N GLY A 194 8.81 -26.41 -3.58
CA GLY A 194 7.86 -25.49 -4.21
C GLY A 194 8.19 -24.01 -3.96
N ASN A 195 7.23 -23.16 -4.23
CA ASN A 195 7.26 -21.72 -3.96
C ASN A 195 6.73 -21.40 -2.57
N TYR A 196 7.33 -20.36 -2.00
CA TYR A 196 6.98 -19.76 -0.73
C TYR A 196 6.77 -18.28 -0.93
N THR A 197 5.70 -17.73 -0.36
CA THR A 197 5.39 -16.31 -0.39
C THR A 197 4.99 -15.80 0.99
N CYS A 198 5.30 -14.54 1.27
CA CYS A 198 4.88 -13.84 2.48
C CYS A 198 3.77 -12.84 2.15
N VAL A 199 2.82 -12.68 3.07
CA VAL A 199 1.85 -11.56 3.12
C VAL A 199 1.99 -10.87 4.47
N TYR A 200 2.00 -9.54 4.50
CA TYR A 200 2.05 -8.76 5.74
C TYR A 200 0.66 -8.19 6.06
N HIS A 201 0.23 -8.32 7.30
CA HIS A 201 -1.05 -7.84 7.80
C HIS A 201 -0.85 -6.85 8.95
N VAL A 202 -1.66 -5.80 9.00
CA VAL A 202 -1.64 -4.84 10.12
C VAL A 202 -3.00 -4.18 10.29
N ASP A 203 -3.31 -3.80 11.52
CA ASP A 203 -4.49 -2.99 11.83
C ASP A 203 -4.08 -1.52 12.01
N VAL A 204 -4.69 -0.62 11.23
CA VAL A 204 -4.46 0.83 11.34
C VAL A 204 -5.81 1.52 11.48
N TYR A 205 -5.97 2.33 12.53
CA TYR A 205 -7.22 3.07 12.81
C TYR A 205 -8.49 2.20 12.81
N ASN A 206 -8.43 1.00 13.39
CA ASN A 206 -9.54 0.04 13.49
C ASN A 206 -9.99 -0.57 12.13
N HIS A 207 -9.08 -0.58 11.16
CA HIS A 207 -9.24 -1.28 9.89
C HIS A 207 -8.06 -2.23 9.67
N SER A 208 -8.34 -3.42 9.14
CA SER A 208 -7.33 -4.43 8.84
C SER A 208 -6.84 -4.31 7.40
N PHE A 209 -5.52 -4.38 7.22
CA PHE A 209 -4.82 -4.24 5.95
C PHE A 209 -3.98 -5.47 5.65
N SER A 210 -3.77 -5.74 4.36
CA SER A 210 -2.90 -6.82 3.89
C SER A 210 -2.08 -6.34 2.69
N SER A 211 -0.80 -6.67 2.65
CA SER A 211 0.06 -6.40 1.51
C SER A 211 -0.27 -7.31 0.32
N SER A 212 0.32 -7.01 -0.83
CA SER A 212 0.47 -8.04 -1.88
C SER A 212 1.41 -9.16 -1.40
N GLN A 213 1.35 -10.32 -2.07
CA GLN A 213 2.29 -11.41 -1.83
C GLN A 213 3.70 -10.99 -2.23
N SER A 214 4.71 -11.43 -1.48
CA SER A 214 6.13 -11.27 -1.85
C SER A 214 6.45 -11.88 -3.22
N PRO A 215 7.61 -11.56 -3.81
CA PRO A 215 8.17 -12.41 -4.86
C PRO A 215 8.26 -13.85 -4.34
N ALA A 216 8.07 -14.82 -5.23
CA ALA A 216 8.09 -16.23 -4.87
C ALA A 216 9.52 -16.69 -4.61
N LEU A 217 9.76 -17.27 -3.43
CA LEU A 217 11.00 -17.94 -3.10
C LEU A 217 10.85 -19.43 -3.42
N TYR A 218 11.54 -19.91 -4.46
CA TYR A 218 11.50 -21.31 -4.86
C TYR A 218 12.56 -22.14 -4.11
N LEU A 219 12.11 -23.24 -3.49
CA LEU A 219 12.95 -24.18 -2.74
C LEU A 219 13.02 -25.55 -3.41
N THR A 220 14.24 -26.06 -3.56
CA THR A 220 14.54 -27.45 -3.90
C THR A 220 15.11 -28.19 -2.69
N VAL A 221 14.73 -29.45 -2.53
CA VAL A 221 15.22 -30.33 -1.47
C VAL A 221 16.00 -31.46 -2.12
N GLY A 222 17.23 -31.69 -1.67
CA GLY A 222 18.13 -32.70 -2.21
C GLY A 222 19.20 -33.13 -1.20
N GLY A 223 19.95 -34.18 -1.53
CA GLY A 223 21.06 -34.70 -0.74
C GLY A 223 22.27 -34.96 -1.63
#